data_AF-A0A973V385-F1
#
_entry.id   AF-A0A973V385-F1
#
_cell.length_a   1.000
_cell.length_b   1.000
_cell.length_c   1.000
_cell.angle_alpha   90.00
_cell.angle_beta   90.00
_cell.angle_gamma   90.00
#
_symmetry.space_group_name_H-M   'P 1'
#
loop_
_entity.id
_entity.type
_entity.pdbx_description
1 polymer ?
#
loop_
_entity_poly.entity_id
_entity_poly.type
_entity_poly.pdbx_seq_one_letter_code
_entity_poly.pdbx_strand_id
1 'polypeptide(L)'
;MRHRHVSLLGSAFAAAILSTAAVAPAAAAPAEAALAAVSGPVVADSYIAVLKPGADTARAGSLTGRHGAGLRTVFATGLRGCAVQGSAPAARRIAA
;
A
#
# COMPACT_ATOMS: atom_id res chain seq x y z
N MET A 1 -43.78 46.40 28.74
CA MET A 1 -44.68 45.45 28.04
C MET A 1 -43.84 44.30 27.47
N ARG A 2 -44.42 43.10 27.47
CA ARG A 2 -43.80 41.79 27.19
C ARG A 2 -43.18 41.71 25.79
N HIS A 3 -42.08 40.98 25.64
CA HIS A 3 -41.96 39.91 24.63
C HIS A 3 -40.86 38.90 25.06
N ARG A 4 -41.27 37.64 25.21
CA ARG A 4 -40.41 36.44 25.29
C ARG A 4 -40.08 35.97 23.86
N HIS A 5 -39.05 35.12 23.73
CA HIS A 5 -38.80 34.02 22.76
C HIS A 5 -37.26 33.89 22.60
N VAL A 6 -36.55 32.99 23.29
CA VAL A 6 -36.36 31.52 23.10
C VAL A 6 -35.51 31.14 21.86
N SER A 7 -34.56 30.23 22.13
CA SER A 7 -33.76 29.37 21.25
C SER A 7 -32.46 29.95 20.68
N LEU A 8 -31.29 29.48 21.14
CA LEU A 8 -30.61 28.18 20.90
C LEU A 8 -29.72 28.24 19.64
N LEU A 9 -28.52 27.68 19.78
CA LEU A 9 -27.44 27.49 18.80
C LEU A 9 -26.42 28.63 18.68
N GLY A 10 -25.21 28.35 19.19
CA GLY A 10 -24.01 29.13 18.93
C GLY A 10 -22.75 28.49 19.51
N SER A 11 -22.60 27.18 19.27
CA SER A 11 -21.35 26.39 19.26
C SER A 11 -20.14 26.90 20.07
N ALA A 12 -19.90 26.26 21.22
CA ALA A 12 -18.62 26.28 21.91
C ALA A 12 -17.51 25.73 21.00
N PHE A 13 -16.56 26.61 20.62
CA PHE A 13 -15.32 26.23 19.94
C PHE A 13 -14.31 25.74 20.99
N ALA A 14 -14.39 24.46 21.35
CA ALA A 14 -13.36 23.81 22.14
C ALA A 14 -12.24 23.32 21.20
N ALA A 15 -11.15 24.07 21.14
CA ALA A 15 -9.93 23.66 20.44
C ALA A 15 -9.23 22.53 21.22
N ALA A 16 -9.45 21.29 20.82
CA ALA A 16 -8.69 20.15 21.32
C ALA A 16 -7.35 20.08 20.58
N ILE A 17 -6.27 20.41 21.30
CA ILE A 17 -4.89 20.19 20.86
C ILE A 17 -4.63 18.68 20.96
N LEU A 18 -4.81 17.96 19.84
CA LEU A 18 -4.37 16.57 19.73
C LEU A 18 -2.86 16.55 19.46
N SER A 19 -2.10 16.30 20.51
CA SER A 19 -0.69 15.92 20.44
C SER A 19 -0.57 14.55 19.77
N THR A 20 -0.53 14.51 18.43
CA THR A 20 -0.19 13.29 17.69
C THR A 20 1.31 13.03 17.86
N ALA A 21 1.65 12.14 18.79
CA ALA A 21 2.97 11.54 18.88
C ALA A 21 3.32 10.94 17.51
N ALA A 22 4.35 11.51 16.89
CA ALA A 22 4.89 11.03 15.63
C ALA A 22 5.45 9.62 15.85
N VAL A 23 4.68 8.61 15.45
CA VAL A 23 5.17 7.24 15.30
C VAL A 23 6.20 7.28 14.16
N ALA A 24 7.48 7.23 14.51
CA ALA A 24 8.55 7.15 13.53
C ALA A 24 8.30 5.93 12.61
N PRO A 25 8.24 6.09 11.28
CA PRO A 25 8.14 4.93 10.40
C PRO A 25 9.41 4.10 10.55
N ALA A 26 9.25 2.84 10.93
CA ALA A 26 10.33 1.86 10.89
C ALA A 26 10.89 1.84 9.46
N ALA A 27 12.16 2.23 9.31
CA ALA A 27 12.85 2.22 8.04
C ALA A 27 12.90 0.78 7.52
N ALA A 28 12.04 0.45 6.56
CA ALA A 28 12.14 -0.78 5.82
C ALA A 28 13.52 -0.82 5.15
N ALA A 29 14.27 -1.90 5.39
CA ALA A 29 15.54 -2.12 4.72
C ALA A 29 15.32 -2.00 3.19
N PRO A 30 16.25 -1.37 2.45
CA PRO A 30 16.10 -1.19 1.02
C PRO A 30 15.87 -2.54 0.37
N ALA A 31 14.68 -2.72 -0.18
CA ALA A 31 14.40 -3.89 -0.98
C ALA A 31 15.27 -3.81 -2.23
N GLU A 32 16.01 -4.87 -2.44
CA GLU A 32 16.94 -5.01 -3.54
C GLU A 32 16.13 -5.40 -4.77
N ALA A 33 15.45 -4.42 -5.35
CA ALA A 33 14.53 -4.58 -6.47
C ALA A 33 15.32 -4.66 -7.78
N ALA A 34 15.76 -5.86 -8.17
CA ALA A 34 16.32 -6.08 -9.49
C ALA A 34 15.19 -6.41 -10.48
N LEU A 35 14.87 -5.49 -11.40
CA LEU A 35 14.07 -5.83 -12.58
C LEU A 35 14.98 -6.51 -13.61
N ALA A 36 14.93 -7.83 -13.67
CA ALA A 36 15.61 -8.57 -14.73
C ALA A 36 14.83 -8.45 -16.05
N ALA A 37 15.47 -7.94 -17.09
CA ALA A 37 14.94 -8.04 -18.45
C ALA A 37 15.00 -9.51 -18.88
N VAL A 38 13.85 -10.10 -19.20
CA VAL A 38 13.78 -11.47 -19.70
C VAL A 38 14.00 -11.43 -21.21
N SER A 39 14.94 -12.23 -21.73
CA SER A 39 15.03 -12.47 -23.17
C SER A 39 13.96 -13.46 -23.60
N GLY A 40 13.16 -13.11 -24.61
CA GLY A 40 12.09 -13.95 -25.14
C GLY A 40 10.77 -13.21 -25.35
N PRO A 41 9.68 -13.93 -25.64
CA PRO A 41 8.34 -13.34 -25.76
C PRO A 41 7.92 -12.71 -24.43
N VAL A 42 7.54 -11.43 -24.49
CA VAL A 42 7.13 -10.64 -23.32
C VAL A 42 5.63 -10.45 -23.36
N VAL A 43 4.97 -10.69 -22.22
CA VAL A 43 3.58 -10.29 -22.01
C VAL A 43 3.58 -8.91 -21.38
N ALA A 44 3.01 -7.93 -22.09
CA ALA A 44 2.93 -6.56 -21.59
C ALA A 44 2.17 -6.49 -20.25
N ASP A 45 2.55 -5.51 -19.43
CA ASP A 45 1.91 -5.20 -18.15
C ASP A 45 1.84 -6.37 -17.15
N SER A 46 2.66 -7.39 -17.34
CA SER A 46 2.67 -8.61 -16.54
C SER A 46 4.04 -8.80 -15.90
N TYR A 47 4.05 -8.93 -14.57
CA TYR A 47 5.29 -8.98 -13.78
C TYR A 47 5.23 -10.08 -12.73
N ILE A 48 6.39 -10.66 -12.41
CA ILE A 48 6.56 -11.57 -11.28
C ILE A 48 7.44 -10.86 -10.25
N ALA A 49 6.89 -10.60 -9.07
CA ALA A 49 7.64 -10.12 -7.93
C ALA A 49 8.14 -11.33 -7.13
N VAL A 50 9.45 -11.52 -7.12
CA VAL A 50 10.12 -12.57 -6.35
C VAL A 50 10.56 -11.99 -5.01
N LEU A 51 10.17 -12.64 -3.93
CA LEU A 51 10.50 -12.20 -2.57
C LEU A 51 11.75 -12.91 -2.06
N LYS A 52 12.47 -12.23 -1.16
CA LYS A 52 13.59 -12.82 -0.44
C LYS A 52 13.13 -14.03 0.42
N PRO A 53 14.00 -15.01 0.67
CA PRO A 53 13.68 -16.13 1.58
C PRO A 53 13.18 -15.63 2.95
N GLY A 54 12.14 -16.26 3.47
CA GLY A 54 11.52 -15.87 4.75
C GLY A 54 10.48 -14.76 4.68
N ALA A 55 10.29 -14.12 3.52
CA ALA A 55 9.22 -13.13 3.33
C ALA A 55 7.83 -13.76 3.36
N ASP A 56 6.88 -13.07 4.00
CA ASP A 56 5.49 -13.47 4.10
C ASP A 56 4.69 -13.06 2.86
N THR A 57 4.08 -14.04 2.19
CA THR A 57 3.24 -13.86 1.01
C THR A 57 1.78 -13.56 1.35
N ALA A 58 1.35 -13.70 2.61
CA ALA A 58 -0.04 -13.49 3.02
C ALA A 58 -0.53 -12.05 2.76
N ARG A 59 0.39 -11.08 2.72
CA ARG A 59 0.08 -9.67 2.47
C ARG A 59 0.20 -9.25 1.00
N ALA A 60 0.41 -10.18 0.07
CA ALA A 60 0.56 -9.85 -1.35
C ALA A 60 -0.66 -9.10 -1.92
N GLY A 61 -1.88 -9.46 -1.51
CA GLY A 61 -3.10 -8.80 -1.98
C GLY A 61 -3.21 -7.34 -1.54
N SER A 62 -2.87 -7.03 -0.28
CA SER A 62 -2.91 -5.66 0.22
C SER A 62 -1.77 -4.80 -0.35
N LEU A 63 -0.58 -5.39 -0.55
CA LEU A 63 0.57 -4.73 -1.16
C LEU A 63 0.27 -4.32 -2.61
N THR A 64 -0.21 -5.26 -3.42
CA THR A 64 -0.54 -5.03 -4.84
C THR A 64 -1.66 -4.00 -5.01
N GLY A 65 -2.74 -4.13 -4.21
CA GLY A 65 -3.84 -3.17 -4.21
C GLY A 65 -3.42 -1.75 -3.85
N ARG A 66 -2.53 -1.58 -2.86
CA ARG A 66 -2.01 -0.25 -2.47
C ARG A 66 -1.28 0.47 -3.61
N HIS A 67 -0.63 -0.30 -4.48
CA HIS A 67 0.13 0.24 -5.61
C HIS A 67 -0.63 0.21 -6.93
N GLY A 68 -1.93 -0.13 -6.92
CA GLY A 68 -2.78 -0.12 -8.10
C GLY A 68 -2.48 -1.23 -9.10
N ALA A 69 -1.90 -2.35 -8.65
CA ALA A 69 -1.70 -3.54 -9.48
C ALA A 69 -2.73 -4.63 -9.11
N GLY A 70 -3.17 -5.39 -10.09
CA GLY A 70 -4.00 -6.57 -9.89
C GLY A 70 -3.15 -7.79 -9.54
N LEU A 71 -3.44 -8.42 -8.40
CA LEU A 71 -2.85 -9.70 -8.05
C LEU A 71 -3.44 -10.82 -8.93
N ARG A 72 -2.58 -11.60 -9.58
CA ARG A 72 -2.99 -12.75 -10.40
C ARG A 72 -2.79 -14.07 -9.69
N THR A 73 -1.63 -14.26 -9.05
CA THR A 73 -1.30 -15.52 -8.38
C THR A 73 -0.28 -15.26 -7.28
N VAL A 74 -0.38 -16.03 -6.20
CA VAL A 74 0.62 -16.06 -5.12
C VAL A 74 1.41 -17.36 -5.23
N PHE A 75 2.73 -17.25 -5.18
CA PHE A 75 3.65 -18.39 -5.16
C PHE A 75 4.15 -18.58 -3.73
N ALA A 76 3.86 -19.74 -3.13
CA ALA A 76 4.26 -20.08 -1.77
C ALA A 76 5.20 -21.30 -1.69
N THR A 77 5.30 -22.08 -2.77
CA THR A 77 6.08 -23.32 -2.88
C THR A 77 7.12 -23.20 -4.00
N GLY A 78 8.36 -23.60 -3.74
CA GLY A 78 9.49 -23.49 -4.68
C GLY A 78 10.07 -22.07 -4.79
N LEU A 79 9.23 -21.08 -5.10
CA LEU A 79 9.58 -19.66 -5.12
C LEU A 79 8.53 -18.87 -4.32
N ARG A 80 8.97 -17.96 -3.45
CA ARG A 80 8.06 -17.06 -2.73
C ARG A 80 7.88 -15.78 -3.51
N GLY A 81 6.64 -15.43 -3.83
CA GLY A 81 6.38 -14.28 -4.67
C GLY A 81 4.93 -14.12 -5.08
N CYS A 82 4.70 -13.22 -6.04
CA CYS A 82 3.40 -13.08 -6.67
C CYS A 82 3.50 -12.62 -8.12
N ALA A 83 2.54 -13.06 -8.93
CA ALA A 83 2.31 -12.54 -10.26
C ALA A 83 1.33 -11.37 -10.18
N VAL A 84 1.69 -10.26 -10.82
CA VAL A 84 0.94 -9.01 -10.79
C VAL A 84 0.72 -8.50 -12.20
N GLN A 85 -0.43 -7.90 -12.43
CA GLN A 85 -0.76 -7.21 -13.67
C GLN A 85 -0.97 -5.73 -13.39
N GLY A 86 -0.33 -4.86 -14.17
CA GLY A 86 -0.39 -3.42 -13.98
C GLY A 86 0.78 -2.71 -14.64
N SER A 87 1.00 -1.45 -14.32
CA SER A 87 2.07 -0.66 -14.94
C SER A 87 3.46 -0.99 -14.39
N ALA A 88 4.50 -0.80 -15.20
CA ALA A 88 5.90 -0.95 -14.77
C ALA A 88 6.24 -0.17 -13.48
N PRO A 89 5.80 1.09 -13.27
CA PRO A 89 6.03 1.80 -12.01
C PRO A 89 5.33 1.18 -10.80
N ALA A 90 4.15 0.58 -10.99
CA ALA A 90 3.46 -0.14 -9.91
C ALA A 90 4.24 -1.41 -9.53
N ALA A 91 4.68 -2.19 -10.54
CA ALA A 91 5.49 -3.38 -10.33
C ALA A 91 6.83 -3.06 -9.62
N ARG A 92 7.50 -1.96 -9.98
CA ARG A 92 8.71 -1.47 -9.28
C ARG A 92 8.45 -1.17 -7.80
N ARG A 93 7.31 -0.54 -7.48
CA ARG A 93 6.95 -0.23 -6.09
C ARG A 93 6.60 -1.47 -5.27
N ILE A 94 6.07 -2.51 -5.91
CA ILE A 94 5.78 -3.80 -5.26
C ILE A 94 7.07 -4.59 -5.01
N ALA A 95 8.06 -4.46 -5.89
CA ALA A 95 9.37 -5.12 -5.76
C ALA A 95 10.35 -4.36 -4.83
N ALA A 96 10.03 -3.11 -4.48
CA ALA A 96 10.77 -2.27 -3.55
C ALA A 96 10.25 -2.46 -2.11
#